data_AF-A0A822FYE0-F1
#
_entry.id   AF-A0A822FYE0-F1
#
_cell.length_a   1.000
_cell.length_b   1.000
_cell.length_c   1.000
_cell.angle_alpha   90.00
_cell.angle_beta   90.00
_cell.angle_gamma   90.00
#
_symmetry.space_group_name_H-M   'P 1'
#
loop_
_entity.id
_entity.type
_entity.pdbx_description
1 polymer ?
#
loop_
_entity_poly.entity_id
_entity_poly.type
_entity_poly.pdbx_seq_one_letter_code
_entity_poly.pdbx_strand_id
1 'polypeptide(L)' 'NLPSDRLRHLEIEANQAFEQYREMYFEGGVSSVYFWDLENGFAGVVLIKKVGDGSKKIKGCWDSIHVIEVQEKQSGRT' A
#
# COMPACT_ATOMS: atom_id res chain seq x y z
N ASN A 1 -14.28 0.71 -10.90
CA ASN A 1 -13.51 1.75 -11.62
C ASN A 1 -12.04 1.39 -11.55
N LEU A 2 -11.33 1.52 -12.66
CA LEU A 2 -9.86 1.44 -12.69
C LEU A 2 -9.28 2.83 -12.32
N PRO A 3 -8.10 2.89 -11.70
CA PRO A 3 -7.43 4.17 -11.44
C PRO A 3 -7.10 4.88 -12.77
N SER A 4 -7.03 6.21 -12.73
CA SER A 4 -6.49 7.00 -13.86
C SER A 4 -5.06 6.57 -14.22
N ASP A 5 -4.60 6.82 -15.45
CA ASP A 5 -3.26 6.39 -15.88
C ASP A 5 -2.14 6.95 -15.00
N ARG A 6 -2.27 8.22 -14.59
CA ARG A 6 -1.34 8.87 -13.63
C ARG A 6 -1.35 8.11 -12.31
N LEU A 7 -2.53 7.84 -11.76
CA LEU A 7 -2.65 7.18 -10.46
C LEU A 7 -2.21 5.72 -10.52
N ARG A 8 -2.44 5.03 -11.64
CA ARG A 8 -1.95 3.67 -11.90
C ARG A 8 -0.42 3.62 -11.94
N HIS A 9 0.23 4.60 -12.55
CA HIS A 9 1.69 4.68 -12.53
C HIS A 9 2.22 4.82 -11.09
N LEU A 10 1.62 5.74 -10.32
CA LEU A 10 1.96 5.93 -8.91
C LEU A 10 1.67 4.68 -8.06
N GLU A 11 0.58 3.95 -8.34
CA GLU A 11 0.26 2.69 -7.68
C GLU A 11 1.32 1.61 -7.93
N ILE A 12 1.88 1.53 -9.15
CA ILE A 12 2.97 0.60 -9.48
C ILE A 12 4.24 0.96 -8.69
N GLU A 13 4.62 2.23 -8.65
CA GLU A 13 5.77 2.71 -7.87
C GLU A 13 5.56 2.46 -6.36
N ALA A 14 4.36 2.75 -5.84
CA ALA A 14 4.01 2.50 -4.46
C ALA A 14 4.09 1.01 -4.11
N ASN A 15 3.61 0.11 -4.99
CA ASN A 15 3.78 -1.34 -4.78
C ASN A 15 5.26 -1.73 -4.68
N GLN A 16 6.13 -1.19 -5.54
CA GLN A 16 7.57 -1.47 -5.47
C GLN A 16 8.21 -0.93 -4.18
N ALA A 17 7.80 0.25 -3.72
CA ALA A 17 8.28 0.84 -2.47
C ALA A 17 7.82 0.02 -1.25
N PHE A 18 6.54 -0.36 -1.21
CA PHE A 18 5.98 -1.13 -0.09
C PHE A 18 6.43 -2.59 -0.09
N GLU A 19 6.79 -3.16 -1.23
CA GLU A 19 7.46 -4.47 -1.31
C GLU A 19 8.83 -4.44 -0.62
N GLN A 20 9.63 -3.38 -0.85
CA GLN A 20 10.90 -3.19 -0.14
C GLN A 20 10.70 -2.93 1.36
N TYR A 21 9.70 -2.12 1.73
CA TYR A 21 9.33 -1.90 3.12
C TYR A 21 8.92 -3.20 3.82
N ARG A 22 8.09 -4.02 3.16
CA ARG A 22 7.70 -5.35 3.64
C ARG A 22 8.93 -6.22 3.86
N GLU A 23 9.87 -6.25 2.92
CA GLU A 23 11.08 -7.05 3.07
C GLU A 23 11.93 -6.61 4.26
N MET A 24 12.17 -5.31 4.42
CA MET A 24 12.99 -4.77 5.53
C MET A 24 12.39 -5.01 6.92
N TYR A 25 11.06 -4.99 7.05
CA TYR A 25 10.40 -5.09 8.36
C TYR A 25 9.81 -6.46 8.68
N PHE A 26 9.43 -7.23 7.66
CA PHE A 26 8.74 -8.50 7.81
C PHE A 26 9.53 -9.68 7.25
N GLU A 27 10.64 -9.47 6.52
CA GLU A 27 11.52 -10.53 5.96
C GLU A 27 10.71 -11.64 5.26
N GLY A 28 9.67 -11.24 4.51
CA GLY A 28 8.72 -12.13 3.85
C GLY A 28 7.27 -11.68 3.96
N GLY A 29 6.34 -12.56 3.61
CA GLY A 29 4.92 -12.25 3.52
C GLY A 29 4.52 -11.68 2.15
N VAL A 30 3.36 -11.05 2.08
CA VAL A 30 2.80 -10.44 0.86
C VAL A 30 2.41 -9.00 1.15
N SER A 31 2.68 -8.09 0.23
CA SER A 31 2.17 -6.72 0.26
C SER A 31 1.39 -6.39 -1.01
N SER A 32 0.45 -5.47 -0.89
CA SER A 32 -0.27 -4.91 -2.03
C SER A 32 -0.70 -3.48 -1.75
N VAL A 33 -0.62 -2.63 -2.76
CA VAL A 33 -1.11 -1.25 -2.70
C VAL A 33 -2.15 -1.05 -3.78
N TYR A 34 -3.27 -0.44 -3.41
CA TYR A 34 -4.34 -0.10 -4.33
C TYR A 34 -4.74 1.36 -4.15
N PHE A 35 -4.82 2.10 -5.24
CA PHE A 35 -5.23 3.50 -5.26
C PHE A 35 -6.50 3.71 -6.09
N TRP A 36 -7.27 4.74 -5.73
CA TRP A 36 -8.44 5.17 -6.48
C TRP A 36 -8.59 6.70 -6.43
N ASP A 37 -9.08 7.25 -7.55
CA ASP A 37 -9.25 8.69 -7.70
C ASP A 37 -10.39 9.22 -6.81
N LEU A 38 -10.22 10.46 -6.33
CA LEU A 38 -11.23 11.26 -5.65
C LEU A 38 -11.41 12.60 -6.39
N GLU A 39 -12.44 13.36 -6.06
CA GLU A 39 -12.69 14.67 -6.69
C GLU A 39 -11.55 15.66 -6.48
N ASN A 40 -10.95 15.68 -5.28
CA ASN A 40 -9.90 16.63 -4.89
C ASN A 40 -8.59 15.93 -4.45
N GLY A 41 -8.25 14.83 -5.13
CA GLY A 41 -7.02 14.08 -4.86
C GLY A 41 -7.21 12.59 -5.12
N PHE A 42 -6.68 11.74 -4.23
CA PHE A 42 -6.84 10.29 -4.33
C PHE A 42 -6.82 9.64 -2.95
N ALA A 43 -7.29 8.41 -2.87
CA ALA A 43 -7.14 7.59 -1.69
C ALA A 43 -6.55 6.23 -2.04
N GLY A 44 -6.16 5.52 -1.00
CA GLY A 44 -5.42 4.29 -1.15
C GLY A 44 -5.48 3.39 0.06
N VAL A 45 -5.13 2.13 -0.18
CA VAL A 45 -4.88 1.17 0.89
C VAL A 45 -3.56 0.46 0.65
N VAL A 46 -2.75 0.34 1.71
CA VAL A 46 -1.58 -0.52 1.78
C VAL A 46 -1.95 -1.72 2.66
N LEU A 47 -1.77 -2.91 2.10
CA LEU A 47 -2.04 -4.18 2.76
C LEU A 47 -0.72 -4.92 2.93
N ILE A 48 -0.47 -5.46 4.12
CA ILE A 48 0.65 -6.37 4.38
C ILE A 48 0.12 -7.57 5.15
N LYS A 49 0.42 -8.78 4.67
CA LYS A 49 0.12 -10.03 5.34
C LYS A 49 1.38 -10.86 5.53
N LYS A 50 1.70 -11.20 6.78
CA LYS A 50 2.78 -12.13 7.12
C LYS A 50 2.20 -13.30 7.93
N VAL A 51 2.34 -14.50 7.39
CA VAL A 51 2.05 -15.74 8.12
C VAL A 51 3.36 -16.22 8.74
N GLY A 52 3.34 -16.59 10.03
CA GLY A 52 4.49 -17.17 10.70
C GLY A 52 4.95 -18.46 10.01
N ASP A 53 6.24 -18.78 10.16
CA ASP A 53 6.92 -19.96 9.60
C ASP A 53 6.37 -21.31 10.07
N GLY A 54 5.38 -21.31 10.98
CA GLY A 54 4.51 -22.46 11.19
C GLY A 54 5.17 -23.58 11.98
N SER A 55 6.01 -23.26 12.98
CA SER A 55 6.35 -24.26 14.00
C SER A 55 5.04 -24.90 14.50
N LYS A 56 4.98 -26.24 14.55
CA LYS A 56 3.71 -26.97 14.82
C LYS A 56 3.03 -26.55 16.14
N LYS A 57 3.76 -25.89 17.04
CA LYS A 57 3.32 -25.47 18.37
C LYS A 57 2.94 -24.00 18.46
N ILE A 58 3.41 -23.13 17.55
CA ILE A 58 3.17 -21.69 17.61
C ILE A 58 2.69 -21.21 16.24
N LYS A 59 1.45 -20.70 16.22
CA LYS A 59 0.83 -20.11 15.04
C LYS A 59 0.67 -18.61 15.27
N GLY A 60 1.13 -17.82 14.32
CA GLY A 60 0.98 -16.37 14.32
C GLY A 60 0.70 -15.85 12.92
N CYS A 61 -0.10 -14.80 12.84
CA CYS A 61 -0.38 -14.08 11.60
C CYS A 61 -0.41 -12.59 11.91
N TRP A 62 0.15 -11.80 11.00
CA TRP A 62 0.10 -10.35 11.03
C TRP A 62 -0.65 -9.86 9.80
N ASP A 63 -1.60 -8.95 10.01
CA ASP A 63 -2.39 -8.30 8.97
C ASP A 63 -2.37 -6.79 9.22
N SER A 64 -1.76 -6.03 8.31
CA SER A 64 -1.77 -4.56 8.31
C SER A 64 -2.74 -4.04 7.27
N ILE A 65 -3.53 -3.03 7.64
CA ILE A 65 -4.40 -2.28 6.75
C ILE A 65 -4.17 -0.80 7.02
N HIS A 66 -3.52 -0.12 6.09
CA HIS A 66 -3.29 1.33 6.16
C HIS A 66 -4.14 2.01 5.09
N VAL A 67 -5.23 2.65 5.50
CA VAL A 67 -6.07 3.46 4.62
C VAL A 67 -5.58 4.90 4.66
N ILE A 68 -5.37 5.49 3.49
CA ILE A 68 -4.80 6.83 3.34
C ILE A 68 -5.70 7.63 2.40
N GLU A 69 -6.00 8.87 2.77
CA GLU A 69 -6.62 9.86 1.91
C GLU A 69 -5.63 11.01 1.70
N VAL A 70 -5.43 11.41 0.44
CA VAL A 70 -4.55 12.51 0.06
C VAL A 70 -5.36 13.59 -0.61
N GLN A 71 -5.43 14.75 0.03
CA GLN A 71 -6.06 15.95 -0.53
C GLN A 71 -4.98 16.78 -1.24
N GLU A 72 -5.05 16.81 -2.56
CA GLU A 72 -4.12 17.60 -3.37
C GLU A 72 -4.53 19.06 -3.34
N LYS A 73 -3.66 19.93 -2.82
CA LYS A 73 -3.87 21.38 -2.92
C LYS A 73 -3.47 21.83 -4.32
N GLN A 74 -4.27 22.70 -4.95
CA GLN A 74 -3.76 23.48 -6.08
C GLN A 74 -2.52 24.24 -5.60
N SER A 75 -1.37 23.94 -6.21
CA SER A 75 -0.19 24.76 -6.03
C SER A 75 -0.54 26.17 -6.49
N GLY A 76 -0.64 27.10 -5.54
CA GLY A 76 -0.58 28.51 -5.87
C GLY A 76 0.80 28.77 -6.46
N ARG A 77 0.88 28.90 -7.79
CA ARG A 77 2.03 29.54 -8.43
C ARG A 77 2.08 30.99 -7.93
N THR A 78 3.09 31.30 -7.14
CA THR A 78 3.75 32.62 -7.11
C THR A 78 5.15 32.43 -7.65
#